data_AF-A0A7J9ZEX4-F1
#
_entry.id   AF-A0A7J9ZEX4-F1
#
_cell.length_a   1.000
_cell.length_b   1.000
_cell.length_c   1.000
_cell.angle_alpha   90.00
_cell.angle_beta   90.00
_cell.angle_gamma   90.00
#
_symmetry.space_group_name_H-M   'P 1'
#
loop_
_entity.id
_entity.type
_entity.pdbx_description
1 polymer ?
#
loop_
_entity_poly.entity_id
_entity_poly.type
_entity_poly.pdbx_seq_one_letter_code
_entity_poly.pdbx_strand_id
1 'polypeptide(L)'
;MSTDGLVDPRLLEWAQELRALRNQGAHFTDVPVSREESRDALELCEAILDYMYVLSARFKEFRSRRSGPGSGPHLPRSVGQ
;
A
#
# COMPACT_ATOMS: atom_id res chain seq x y z
N MET A 1 5.23 5.41 -18.53
CA MET A 1 5.33 4.02 -18.02
C MET A 1 3.92 3.47 -17.96
N SER A 2 3.64 2.41 -18.70
CA SER A 2 2.32 1.75 -18.70
C SER A 2 2.12 0.99 -17.41
N THR A 3 0.98 1.21 -16.75
CA THR A 3 0.55 0.43 -15.58
C THR A 3 -0.38 -0.66 -16.08
N ASP A 4 0.08 -1.91 -16.08
CA ASP A 4 -0.73 -3.08 -16.42
C ASP A 4 -1.81 -3.39 -15.34
N GLY A 5 -2.42 -2.36 -14.74
CA GLY A 5 -3.37 -2.48 -13.64
C GLY A 5 -2.79 -2.99 -12.31
N LEU A 6 -1.47 -3.22 -12.25
CA LEU A 6 -0.80 -3.84 -11.10
C LEU A 6 -0.57 -2.89 -9.90
N VAL A 7 -0.64 -1.59 -10.13
CA VAL A 7 -0.36 -0.56 -9.11
C VAL A 7 -1.54 0.42 -9.06
N ASP A 8 -2.04 0.71 -7.86
CA ASP A 8 -3.04 1.78 -7.65
C ASP A 8 -2.49 3.08 -8.25
N PRO A 9 -3.17 3.71 -9.22
CA PRO A 9 -2.70 4.92 -9.88
C PRO A 9 -2.32 6.04 -8.91
N ARG A 10 -2.97 6.13 -7.75
CA ARG A 10 -2.67 7.15 -6.72
C ARG A 10 -1.30 6.91 -6.08
N LEU A 11 -0.93 5.66 -5.82
CA LEU A 11 0.40 5.35 -5.27
C LEU A 11 1.50 5.68 -6.27
N LEU A 12 1.24 5.49 -7.57
CA LEU A 12 2.18 5.88 -8.61
C LEU A 12 2.37 7.40 -8.64
N GLU A 13 1.28 8.16 -8.61
CA GLU A 13 1.31 9.63 -8.54
C GLU A 13 2.12 10.12 -7.33
N TRP A 14 1.80 9.63 -6.13
CA TRP A 14 2.51 10.05 -4.91
C TRP A 14 3.99 9.69 -4.93
N ALA A 15 4.34 8.51 -5.45
CA ALA A 15 5.74 8.11 -5.59
C ALA A 15 6.51 8.98 -6.60
N GLN A 16 5.83 9.50 -7.63
CA GLN A 16 6.44 10.42 -8.59
C GLN A 16 6.70 11.79 -7.96
N GLU A 17 5.77 12.31 -7.15
CA GLU A 17 5.96 13.57 -6.41
C GLU A 17 7.12 13.47 -5.40
N LEU A 18 7.18 12.39 -4.62
CA LEU A 18 8.30 12.14 -3.72
C LEU A 18 9.64 12.07 -4.46
N ARG A 19 9.66 11.44 -5.64
CA ARG A 19 10.86 11.38 -6.49
C ARG A 19 11.26 12.78 -6.98
N ALA A 20 10.31 13.61 -7.38
CA ALA A 20 10.57 14.96 -7.85
C ALA A 20 11.19 15.82 -6.74
N LEU A 21 10.59 15.84 -5.55
CA LEU A 21 11.12 16.59 -4.41
C LEU A 21 12.49 16.07 -3.96
N ARG A 22 12.68 14.75 -3.90
CA ARG A 22 13.96 14.13 -3.55
C ARG A 22 15.06 14.50 -4.56
N ASN A 23 14.73 14.62 -5.84
CA ASN A 23 15.68 15.06 -6.85
C ASN A 23 16.03 16.55 -6.65
N GLN A 24 15.05 17.41 -6.37
CA GLN A 24 15.30 18.83 -6.05
C GLN A 24 16.23 18.98 -4.83
N GLY A 25 15.95 18.26 -3.73
CA GLY A 25 16.79 18.33 -2.53
C GLY A 25 18.19 17.72 -2.67
N ALA A 26 18.39 16.81 -3.62
CA ALA A 26 19.70 16.19 -3.89
C ALA A 26 20.58 17.02 -4.85
N HIS A 27 19.97 17.87 -5.66
CA HIS A 27 20.69 18.79 -6.53
C HIS A 27 20.91 20.12 -5.81
N PHE A 28 22.11 20.70 -5.91
CA PHE A 28 22.37 22.08 -5.47
C PHE A 28 21.75 23.02 -6.49
N THR A 29 20.43 23.20 -6.43
CA THR A 29 19.67 24.15 -7.25
C THR A 29 19.44 25.45 -6.50
N ASP A 30 19.24 26.56 -7.22
CA ASP A 30 18.89 27.86 -6.64
C ASP A 30 17.50 27.89 -5.96
N VAL A 31 16.71 26.84 -6.15
CA VAL A 31 15.43 26.63 -5.45
C VAL A 31 15.67 25.70 -4.25
N PRO A 32 15.66 26.22 -3.01
CA PRO A 32 15.82 25.40 -1.83
C PRO A 32 14.52 24.66 -1.51
N VAL A 33 14.63 23.38 -1.13
CA VAL A 33 13.52 22.65 -0.52
C VAL A 33 13.34 23.18 0.91
N SER A 34 12.12 23.60 1.25
CA SER A 34 11.82 24.08 2.59
C SER A 34 11.79 22.95 3.61
N ARG A 35 11.88 23.32 4.90
CA ARG A 35 11.72 22.38 6.01
C ARG A 35 10.33 21.72 6.03
N GLU A 36 9.30 22.49 5.66
CA GLU A 36 7.92 22.03 5.60
C GLU A 36 7.75 20.97 4.50
N GLU A 37 8.19 21.27 3.27
CA GLU A 37 8.16 20.30 2.16
C GLU A 37 8.93 19.02 2.48
N SER A 38 10.10 19.15 3.12
CA SER A 38 10.89 18.00 3.55
C SER A 38 10.15 17.13 4.56
N ARG A 39 9.40 17.75 5.48
CA ARG A 39 8.61 17.06 6.49
C ARG A 39 7.40 16.36 5.86
N ASP A 40 6.66 17.06 5.02
CA ASP A 40 5.47 16.53 4.35
C ASP A 40 5.83 15.32 3.48
N ALA A 41 6.96 15.38 2.78
CA ALA A 41 7.45 14.26 1.99
C ALA A 41 7.85 13.05 2.84
N LEU A 42 8.43 13.27 4.02
CA LEU A 42 8.73 12.18 4.95
C LEU A 42 7.46 11.53 5.48
N GLU A 43 6.50 12.33 5.94
CA GLU A 43 5.21 11.84 6.46
C GLU A 43 4.44 11.07 5.38
N LEU A 44 4.44 11.56 4.14
CA LEU A 44 3.84 10.85 3.00
C LEU A 44 4.57 9.53 2.69
N CYS A 45 5.90 9.51 2.72
CA CYS A 45 6.69 8.30 2.50
C CYS A 45 6.35 7.21 3.54
N GLU A 46 6.28 7.60 4.82
CA GLU A 46 5.88 6.70 5.91
C GLU A 46 4.47 6.15 5.71
N ALA A 47 3.51 7.01 5.34
CA ALA A 47 2.13 6.60 5.06
C ALA A 47 2.01 5.60 3.89
N ILE A 48 2.81 5.78 2.84
CA ILE A 48 2.87 4.83 1.70
C ILE A 48 3.39 3.47 2.17
N LEU A 49 4.45 3.44 2.99
CA LEU A 49 5.01 2.19 3.52
C LEU A 49 4.01 1.48 4.44
N ASP A 50 3.33 2.22 5.32
CA ASP A 50 2.28 1.69 6.18
C ASP A 50 1.13 1.10 5.37
N TYR A 51 0.70 1.79 4.31
CA TYR A 51 -0.34 1.27 3.42
C TYR A 51 0.08 -0.04 2.73
N MET A 52 1.28 -0.07 2.14
CA MET A 52 1.77 -1.19 1.33
C MET A 52 2.10 -2.43 2.17
N TYR A 53 2.68 -2.26 3.36
CA TYR A 53 3.21 -3.37 4.14
C TYR A 53 2.38 -3.68 5.39
N VAL A 54 1.83 -2.69 6.07
CA VAL A 54 1.11 -2.90 7.33
C VAL A 54 -0.37 -3.10 7.08
N LEU A 55 -1.05 -2.12 6.46
CA LEU A 55 -2.49 -2.16 6.23
C LEU A 55 -2.86 -3.29 5.26
N SER A 56 -2.09 -3.45 4.19
CA SER A 56 -2.28 -4.55 3.23
C SER A 56 -2.15 -5.93 3.89
N ALA A 57 -1.18 -6.13 4.79
CA ALA A 57 -1.03 -7.39 5.52
C ALA A 57 -2.20 -7.61 6.49
N ARG A 58 -2.51 -6.61 7.33
CA ARG A 58 -3.63 -6.66 8.29
C ARG A 58 -4.97 -6.96 7.59
N PHE A 59 -5.19 -6.38 6.41
CA PHE A 59 -6.39 -6.65 5.63
C PHE A 59 -6.46 -8.08 5.10
N LYS A 60 -5.33 -8.62 4.61
CA LYS A 60 -5.25 -10.04 4.18
C LYS A 60 -5.55 -10.99 5.33
N GLU A 61 -4.99 -10.75 6.50
CA GLU A 61 -5.27 -11.54 7.70
C GLU A 61 -6.74 -11.44 8.13
N PHE A 62 -7.29 -10.23 8.13
CA PHE A 62 -8.71 -9.99 8.41
C PHE A 62 -9.62 -10.78 7.46
N ARG A 63 -9.31 -10.75 6.16
CA ARG A 63 -10.02 -11.55 5.15
C ARG A 63 -9.88 -13.04 5.43
N SER A 64 -8.69 -13.53 5.74
CA SER A 64 -8.45 -14.94 6.05
C SER A 64 -9.29 -15.43 7.23
N ARG A 65 -9.36 -14.65 8.33
CA ARG A 65 -10.21 -14.97 9.49
C ARG A 65 -11.69 -15.06 9.12
N ARG A 66 -12.17 -14.18 8.25
CA ARG A 66 -13.56 -14.18 7.78
C ARG A 66 -13.89 -15.34 6.84
N SER A 67 -12.91 -15.81 6.07
CA SER A 67 -13.06 -16.89 5.10
C SER A 67 -12.82 -18.28 5.71
N GLY A 68 -12.94 -18.44 7.04
CA GLY A 68 -12.49 -19.62 7.78
C GLY A 68 -12.95 -21.01 7.26
N PRO A 69 -12.32 -22.10 7.74
CA PRO A 69 -12.49 -23.46 7.25
C PRO A 69 -13.86 -24.03 7.64
N GLY A 70 -14.91 -23.61 6.93
CA GLY A 70 -16.29 -24.04 7.12
C GLY A 70 -17.16 -23.93 5.86
N SER A 71 -16.57 -23.62 4.71
CA SER A 71 -17.28 -23.56 3.42
C SER A 71 -16.97 -24.76 2.52
N GLY A 72 -16.73 -25.93 3.12
CA GLY A 72 -16.82 -27.21 2.39
C GLY A 72 -18.29 -27.63 2.27
N PRO A 73 -18.71 -28.28 1.17
CA PRO A 73 -20.11 -28.70 1.01
C PRO A 73 -20.51 -29.59 2.19
N HIS A 74 -21.55 -29.17 2.91
CA HIS A 74 -22.16 -29.95 3.98
C HIS A 74 -22.78 -31.21 3.38
N LEU A 75 -22.00 -32.28 3.24
CA LEU A 75 -22.53 -33.59 2.92
C LEU A 75 -23.37 -34.06 4.13
N PRO A 76 -24.66 -34.38 3.94
CA PRO A 76 -25.49 -34.89 5.02
C PRO A 76 -24.87 -36.19 5.54
N ARG A 77 -24.71 -36.29 6.86
CA ARG A 77 -24.28 -37.55 7.48
C ARG A 77 -25.32 -38.60 7.20
N SER A 78 -24.96 -39.59 6.38
CA SER A 78 -25.69 -40.84 6.25
C SER A 78 -25.76 -41.48 7.63
N VAL A 79 -26.96 -41.52 8.18
CA VAL A 79 -27.28 -42.34 9.34
C VAL A 79 -27.27 -43.78 8.84
N GLY A 80 -26.23 -44.52 9.24
CA GLY A 80 -26.15 -45.97 9.04
C GLY A 80 -27.21 -46.69 9.85
N GLN A 81 -27.70 -47.79 9.27
CA GLN A 81 -28.75 -48.68 9.77
C GLN A 81 -28.51 -49.24 11.17
#